data_AF-J8DAH9-F1
#
_entry.id   AF-J8DAH9-F1
#
_cell.length_a   1.000
_cell.length_b   1.000
_cell.length_c   1.000
_cell.angle_alpha   90.00
_cell.angle_beta   90.00
_cell.angle_gamma   90.00
#
_symmetry.space_group_name_H-M   'P 1'
#
loop_
_entity.id
_entity.type
_entity.pdbx_description
1 polymer ?
#
loop_
_entity_poly.entity_id
_entity_poly.type
_entity_poly.pdbx_seq_one_letter_code
_entity_poly.pdbx_strand_id
1 'polypeptide(L)'
;MAAWMMVLALTFSSSIDNLGVGISYGIRNIKISHLSNFIISVICFLFSVVGIYFGLWLSKILPGIMPVVIGSFLLVIIGLRIILLAMPRKVSVQETEGEAADTEINGLTKNIGKSGEIGFTESIFLGIGLSANALTNGLGAGLFGLNPIAICIAAAVGSFMTVWGGVALGRKIAHVRIGKFTLGQFGTLISGTLLLVIAFAAFFD
;
A
#
# COMPACT_ATOMS: atom_id res chain seq x y z
N MET A 1 -17.83 17.73 12.50
CA MET A 1 -18.16 16.41 11.93
C MET A 1 -17.43 16.14 10.62
N ALA A 2 -17.46 17.03 9.63
CA ALA A 2 -16.78 16.85 8.34
C ALA A 2 -15.27 16.52 8.44
N ALA A 3 -14.53 17.20 9.32
CA ALA A 3 -13.09 16.94 9.51
C ALA A 3 -12.81 15.50 9.96
N TRP A 4 -13.61 14.95 10.88
CA TRP A 4 -13.47 13.56 11.34
C TRP A 4 -13.81 12.56 10.24
N MET A 5 -14.79 12.86 9.39
CA MET A 5 -15.11 12.04 8.22
C MET A 5 -13.94 12.03 7.22
N MET A 6 -13.28 13.16 6.99
CA MET A 6 -12.08 13.23 6.13
C MET A 6 -10.91 12.44 6.72
N VAL A 7 -10.67 12.55 8.04
CA VAL A 7 -9.64 11.75 8.71
C VAL A 7 -9.91 10.26 8.52
N LEU A 8 -11.14 9.81 8.76
CA LEU A 8 -11.53 8.42 8.57
C LEU A 8 -11.43 7.97 7.11
N ALA A 9 -11.84 8.81 6.15
CA ALA A 9 -11.76 8.48 4.73
C ALA A 9 -10.31 8.34 4.26
N LEU A 10 -9.43 9.27 4.65
CA LEU A 10 -8.02 9.24 4.28
C LEU A 10 -7.28 8.05 4.94
N THR A 11 -7.53 7.79 6.22
CA THR A 11 -6.89 6.65 6.91
C THR A 11 -7.41 5.32 6.37
N PHE A 12 -8.70 5.22 6.05
CA PHE A 12 -9.29 4.04 5.43
C PHE A 12 -8.73 3.81 4.03
N SER A 13 -8.68 4.86 3.19
CA SER A 13 -8.06 4.80 1.87
C SER A 13 -6.61 4.35 1.96
N SER A 14 -5.84 4.91 2.89
CA SER A 14 -4.44 4.52 3.10
C SER A 14 -4.28 3.07 3.54
N SER A 15 -5.24 2.55 4.29
CA SER A 15 -5.19 1.21 4.85
C SER A 15 -5.60 0.12 3.85
N ILE A 16 -6.32 0.46 2.78
CA ILE A 16 -6.69 -0.48 1.71
C ILE A 16 -5.45 -0.97 0.96
N ASP A 17 -4.49 -0.09 0.68
CA ASP A 17 -3.24 -0.48 0.03
C ASP A 17 -2.42 -1.44 0.93
N ASN A 18 -2.39 -1.16 2.24
CA ASN A 18 -1.75 -2.01 3.25
C ASN A 18 -2.43 -3.38 3.40
N LEU A 19 -3.76 -3.40 3.27
CA LEU A 19 -4.54 -4.64 3.25
C LEU A 19 -4.22 -5.48 2.01
N GLY A 20 -4.12 -4.86 0.83
CA GLY A 20 -3.81 -5.55 -0.43
C GLY A 20 -2.46 -6.28 -0.37
N VAL A 21 -1.42 -5.60 0.12
CA VAL A 21 -0.11 -6.21 0.35
C VAL A 21 -0.20 -7.34 1.38
N GLY A 22 -0.88 -7.11 2.52
CA GLY A 22 -1.10 -8.16 3.51
C GLY A 22 -1.76 -9.42 2.93
N ILE A 23 -2.79 -9.25 2.08
CA ILE A 23 -3.47 -10.35 1.39
C ILE A 23 -2.51 -11.09 0.45
N SER A 24 -1.72 -10.36 -0.34
CA SER A 24 -0.75 -10.94 -1.27
C SER A 24 0.26 -11.84 -0.55
N TYR A 25 0.89 -11.34 0.52
CA TYR A 25 1.81 -12.13 1.35
C TYR A 25 1.11 -13.30 2.06
N GLY A 26 -0.13 -13.10 2.50
CA GLY A 26 -0.96 -14.17 3.09
C GLY A 26 -1.25 -15.32 2.12
N ILE A 27 -1.52 -15.01 0.84
CA ILE A 27 -1.76 -16.00 -0.22
C ILE A 27 -0.48 -16.81 -0.51
N ARG A 28 0.67 -16.13 -0.51
CA ARG A 28 2.00 -16.75 -0.66
C ARG A 28 2.45 -17.54 0.58
N ASN A 29 1.63 -17.61 1.62
CA ASN A 29 1.91 -18.29 2.89
C ASN A 29 3.16 -17.75 3.62
N ILE A 30 3.58 -16.53 3.31
CA ILE A 30 4.70 -15.86 3.98
C ILE A 30 4.17 -15.27 5.30
N LYS A 31 4.91 -15.51 6.39
CA LYS A 31 4.54 -14.98 7.71
C LYS A 31 5.17 -13.60 7.90
N ILE A 32 4.31 -12.62 8.21
CA ILE A 32 4.76 -11.33 8.73
C ILE A 32 4.73 -11.43 10.26
N SER A 33 5.90 -11.43 10.89
CA SER A 33 6.00 -11.39 12.35
C SER A 33 5.40 -10.08 12.88
N HIS A 34 4.89 -10.10 14.11
CA HIS A 34 4.39 -8.89 14.77
C HIS A 34 5.46 -7.79 14.85
N LEU A 35 6.75 -8.16 14.96
CA LEU A 35 7.86 -7.21 14.96
C LEU A 35 8.04 -6.54 13.59
N SER A 36 8.01 -7.31 12.50
CA SER A 36 8.09 -6.79 11.13
C SER A 36 6.91 -5.86 10.82
N ASN A 37 5.70 -6.25 11.24
CA ASN A 37 4.52 -5.39 11.10
C ASN A 37 4.61 -4.12 11.94
N PHE A 38 5.20 -4.19 13.13
CA PHE A 38 5.44 -3.02 13.96
C PHE A 38 6.40 -2.04 13.27
N ILE A 39 7.49 -2.53 12.65
CA ILE A 39 8.42 -1.70 11.87
C ILE A 39 7.69 -0.98 10.73
N ILE A 40 6.87 -1.70 9.96
CA ILE A 40 6.06 -1.10 8.89
C ILE A 40 5.16 0.01 9.43
N SER A 41 4.50 -0.22 10.57
CA SER A 41 3.63 0.78 11.20
C SER A 41 4.39 2.02 11.68
N VAL A 42 5.63 1.86 12.16
CA VAL A 42 6.50 2.96 12.56
C VAL A 42 6.96 3.76 11.35
N ILE A 43 7.33 3.11 10.25
CA ILE A 43 7.69 3.79 9.00
C ILE A 43 6.49 4.57 8.45
N CYS A 44 5.29 3.98 8.48
CA CYS A 44 4.05 4.63 8.08
C CYS A 44 3.74 5.86 8.95
N PHE A 45 3.95 5.75 10.26
CA PHE A 45 3.83 6.89 11.18
C PHE A 45 4.79 8.02 10.79
N LEU A 46 6.07 7.71 10.55
CA LEU A 46 7.08 8.70 10.18
C LEU A 46 6.75 9.39 8.85
N PHE A 47 6.35 8.64 7.84
CA PHE A 47 5.94 9.19 6.54
C PHE A 47 4.69 10.07 6.68
N SER A 48 3.71 9.66 7.49
CA SER A 48 2.51 10.46 7.77
C SER A 48 2.88 11.77 8.46
N VAL A 49 3.76 11.73 9.46
CA VAL A 49 4.28 12.92 10.16
C VAL A 49 4.93 13.87 9.15
N VAL A 50 5.88 13.38 8.35
CA VAL A 50 6.58 14.18 7.35
C VAL A 50 5.58 14.80 6.37
N GLY A 51 4.63 14.02 5.86
CA GLY A 51 3.62 14.49 4.91
C GLY A 51 2.75 15.60 5.49
N ILE A 52 2.23 15.41 6.71
CA ILE A 52 1.35 16.39 7.34
C ILE A 52 2.09 17.67 7.66
N TYR A 53 3.29 17.60 8.24
CA TYR A 53 4.07 18.81 8.51
C TYR A 53 4.47 19.53 7.23
N PHE A 54 4.77 18.79 6.17
CA PHE A 54 5.04 19.39 4.86
C PHE A 54 3.77 20.06 4.29
N GLY A 55 2.59 19.44 4.41
CA GLY A 55 1.32 20.03 4.01
C GLY A 55 0.95 21.28 4.82
N LEU A 56 1.20 21.27 6.13
CA LEU A 56 0.99 22.44 7.00
C LEU A 56 1.96 23.58 6.66
N TRP A 57 3.23 23.25 6.41
CA TRP A 57 4.22 24.23 5.98
C TRP A 57 3.81 24.87 4.64
N LEU A 58 3.36 24.05 3.69
CA LEU A 58 2.87 24.51 2.39
C LEU A 58 1.59 25.36 2.55
N SER A 59 0.69 24.99 3.46
CA SER A 59 -0.52 25.75 3.77
C SER A 59 -0.22 27.16 4.30
N LYS A 60 0.89 27.34 5.03
CA LYS A 60 1.32 28.66 5.53
C LYS A 60 1.90 29.57 4.45
N ILE A 61 2.50 29.02 3.41
CA ILE A 61 3.14 29.81 2.34
C ILE A 61 2.13 30.27 1.29
N LEU A 62 0.99 29.59 1.21
CA LEU A 62 -0.04 29.80 0.22
C LEU A 62 -1.13 30.76 0.75
N PRO A 63 -1.42 31.87 0.05
CA PRO A 63 -2.44 32.81 0.51
C PRO A 63 -3.87 32.32 0.23
N GLY A 64 -4.80 32.66 1.13
CA GLY A 64 -6.24 32.48 0.92
C GLY A 64 -6.69 31.02 0.79
N ILE A 65 -7.49 30.70 -0.24
CA ILE A 65 -8.09 29.37 -0.45
C ILE A 65 -7.17 28.40 -1.22
N MET A 66 -5.98 28.84 -1.61
CA MET A 66 -5.04 28.05 -2.41
C MET A 66 -4.64 26.70 -1.78
N PRO A 67 -4.43 26.57 -0.45
CA PRO A 67 -4.16 25.27 0.17
C PRO A 67 -5.28 24.26 -0.07
N VAL A 68 -6.54 24.71 0.04
CA VAL A 68 -7.72 23.86 -0.17
C VAL A 68 -7.83 23.47 -1.64
N VAL A 69 -7.65 24.42 -2.56
CA VAL A 69 -7.69 24.13 -4.01
C VAL A 69 -6.60 23.13 -4.40
N ILE A 70 -5.37 23.34 -3.93
CA ILE A 70 -4.23 22.45 -4.22
C ILE A 70 -4.43 21.09 -3.57
N GLY A 71 -4.89 21.04 -2.31
CA GLY A 71 -5.17 19.79 -1.60
C GLY A 71 -6.29 18.98 -2.28
N SER A 72 -7.38 19.65 -2.68
CA SER A 72 -8.46 19.03 -3.43
C SER A 72 -8.00 18.54 -4.81
N PHE A 73 -7.20 19.32 -5.52
CA PHE A 73 -6.63 18.92 -6.81
C PHE A 73 -5.71 17.69 -6.68
N LEU A 74 -4.87 17.66 -5.64
CA LEU A 74 -4.05 16.48 -5.29
C LEU A 74 -4.92 15.25 -5.05
N LEU A 75 -5.95 15.36 -4.20
CA LEU A 75 -6.86 14.25 -3.93
C LEU A 75 -7.60 13.77 -5.19
N VAL A 76 -8.00 14.67 -6.07
CA VAL A 76 -8.61 14.31 -7.36
C VAL A 76 -7.62 13.53 -8.22
N ILE A 77 -6.37 13.97 -8.34
CA ILE A 77 -5.34 13.25 -9.12
C ILE A 77 -5.11 11.86 -8.54
N ILE A 78 -4.95 11.74 -7.23
CA ILE A 78 -4.69 10.45 -6.56
C ILE A 78 -5.90 9.53 -6.72
N GLY A 79 -7.10 10.03 -6.43
CA GLY A 79 -8.34 9.26 -6.56
C GLY A 79 -8.59 8.82 -8.00
N LEU A 80 -8.37 9.70 -8.97
CA LEU A 80 -8.48 9.36 -10.39
C LEU A 80 -7.42 8.34 -10.79
N ARG A 81 -6.18 8.47 -10.30
CA ARG A 81 -5.10 7.50 -10.55
C ARG A 81 -5.45 6.13 -9.99
N ILE A 82 -6.06 6.04 -8.81
CA ILE A 82 -6.56 4.79 -8.22
C ILE A 82 -7.69 4.19 -9.07
N ILE A 83 -8.67 5.00 -9.47
CA ILE A 83 -9.80 4.54 -10.32
C ILE A 83 -9.31 4.07 -11.70
N LEU A 84 -8.37 4.79 -12.31
CA LEU A 84 -7.74 4.42 -13.58
C LEU A 84 -6.84 3.18 -13.44
N LEU A 85 -6.29 2.93 -12.25
CA LEU A 85 -5.62 1.66 -11.95
C LEU A 85 -6.61 0.50 -11.81
N ALA A 86 -7.82 0.77 -11.31
CA ALA A 86 -8.89 -0.22 -11.15
C ALA A 86 -9.58 -0.57 -12.48
N MET A 87 -9.48 0.29 -13.49
CA MET A 87 -9.78 -0.11 -14.87
C MET A 87 -8.74 -1.15 -15.32
N PRO A 88 -9.15 -2.23 -16.04
CA PRO A 88 -8.24 -3.24 -16.56
C PRO A 88 -7.38 -2.64 -17.69
N ARG A 89 -6.44 -1.78 -17.33
CA ARG A 89 -5.37 -1.32 -18.19
C ARG A 89 -4.38 -2.48 -18.29
N LYS A 90 -3.73 -2.62 -19.45
CA LYS A 90 -2.57 -3.52 -19.69
C LYS A 90 -1.36 -3.12 -18.83
N VAL A 91 -1.56 -2.88 -17.54
CA VAL A 91 -0.50 -2.85 -16.55
C VAL A 91 -0.28 -4.31 -16.24
N SER A 92 0.86 -4.84 -16.67
CA SER A 92 1.44 -6.03 -16.05
C SER A 92 1.22 -5.89 -14.56
N VAL A 93 0.30 -6.66 -13.99
CA VAL A 93 0.08 -6.68 -12.54
C VAL A 93 1.46 -6.98 -11.99
N GLN A 94 2.10 -5.94 -11.46
CA GLN A 94 3.43 -6.04 -10.93
C GLN A 94 3.28 -6.84 -9.64
N GLU A 95 3.32 -8.16 -9.78
CA GLU A 95 3.91 -9.05 -8.80
C GLU A 95 5.35 -8.60 -8.44
N THR A 96 5.92 -7.68 -9.23
CA THR A 96 7.21 -7.01 -9.13
C THR A 96 7.45 -6.22 -7.85
N GLU A 97 6.48 -5.62 -7.15
CA GLU A 97 6.81 -4.89 -5.91
C GLU A 97 7.20 -5.82 -4.75
N GLY A 98 6.64 -7.03 -4.69
CA GLY A 98 7.06 -8.07 -3.75
C GLY A 98 8.21 -8.92 -4.28
N GLU A 99 8.20 -9.25 -5.58
CA GLU A 99 9.11 -10.23 -6.19
C GLU A 99 10.43 -9.62 -6.69
N ALA A 100 10.44 -8.35 -7.12
CA ALA A 100 11.68 -7.63 -7.44
C ALA A 100 12.39 -7.10 -6.19
N ALA A 101 11.62 -6.70 -5.17
CA ALA A 101 12.17 -6.50 -3.83
C ALA A 101 12.76 -7.82 -3.30
N ASP A 102 12.07 -8.95 -3.44
CA ASP A 102 12.64 -10.26 -3.10
C ASP A 102 13.93 -10.55 -3.88
N THR A 103 14.02 -10.23 -5.18
CA THR A 103 15.20 -10.58 -5.99
C THR A 103 16.40 -9.65 -5.74
N GLU A 104 16.18 -8.34 -5.60
CA GLU A 104 17.24 -7.37 -5.28
C GLU A 104 17.67 -7.43 -3.80
N ILE A 105 16.73 -7.63 -2.87
CA ILE A 105 17.01 -7.76 -1.44
C ILE A 105 17.61 -9.14 -1.12
N ASN A 106 17.20 -10.24 -1.78
CA ASN A 106 17.89 -11.54 -1.61
C ASN A 106 19.32 -11.51 -2.19
N GLY A 107 19.59 -10.66 -3.18
CA GLY A 107 20.95 -10.40 -3.68
C GLY A 107 21.86 -9.75 -2.62
N LEU A 108 21.33 -8.83 -1.80
CA LEU A 108 22.06 -8.22 -0.68
C LEU A 108 22.05 -9.04 0.62
N THR A 109 21.07 -9.93 0.81
CA THR A 109 20.78 -10.57 2.11
C THR A 109 20.92 -12.10 2.09
N LYS A 110 21.80 -12.64 1.25
CA LYS A 110 22.06 -14.09 1.05
C LYS A 110 22.35 -14.92 2.33
N ASN A 111 22.36 -14.36 3.54
CA ASN A 111 22.73 -15.09 4.75
C ASN A 111 21.88 -14.90 6.00
N ILE A 112 20.67 -14.31 5.97
CA ILE A 112 19.87 -14.19 7.20
C ILE A 112 18.39 -14.50 6.95
N GLY A 113 18.02 -15.77 7.15
CA GLY A 113 16.64 -16.15 7.47
C GLY A 113 16.01 -17.18 6.55
N LYS A 114 15.28 -18.13 7.16
CA LYS A 114 14.60 -19.25 6.49
C LYS A 114 13.50 -18.72 5.57
N SER A 115 13.52 -19.18 4.32
CA SER A 115 12.51 -18.97 3.29
C SER A 115 11.10 -19.17 3.87
N GLY A 116 10.37 -18.08 4.15
CA GLY A 116 9.00 -18.13 4.68
C GLY A 116 8.60 -17.07 5.72
N GLU A 117 9.51 -16.27 6.27
CA GLU A 117 9.16 -15.14 7.17
C GLU A 117 9.84 -13.84 6.74
N ILE A 118 9.11 -12.72 6.81
CA ILE A 118 9.65 -11.40 6.45
C ILE A 118 10.70 -10.96 7.46
N GLY A 119 11.93 -10.78 6.97
CA GLY A 119 13.07 -10.32 7.76
C GLY A 119 13.01 -8.83 8.13
N PHE A 120 13.93 -8.40 8.99
CA PHE A 120 14.02 -7.00 9.44
C PHE A 120 14.24 -6.03 8.28
N THR A 121 15.22 -6.30 7.41
CA THR A 121 15.55 -5.45 6.24
C THR A 121 14.40 -5.41 5.25
N GLU A 122 13.82 -6.55 4.92
CA GLU A 122 12.68 -6.68 4.02
C GLU A 122 11.47 -5.87 4.52
N SER A 123 11.19 -5.91 5.83
CA SER A 123 10.13 -5.11 6.45
C SER A 123 10.37 -3.58 6.34
N ILE A 124 11.63 -3.14 6.29
CA ILE A 124 11.97 -1.72 6.10
C ILE A 124 11.66 -1.30 4.67
N PHE A 125 12.15 -2.04 3.67
CA PHE A 125 11.88 -1.74 2.27
C PHE A 125 10.40 -1.79 1.94
N LEU A 126 9.72 -2.84 2.43
CA LEU A 126 8.28 -3.00 2.31
C LEU A 126 7.53 -1.84 2.98
N GLY A 127 7.97 -1.46 4.19
CA GLY A 127 7.41 -0.33 4.92
C GLY A 127 7.56 0.99 4.18
N ILE A 128 8.72 1.27 3.57
CA ILE A 128 8.96 2.50 2.80
C ILE A 128 8.04 2.56 1.57
N GLY A 129 7.94 1.47 0.81
CA GLY A 129 7.09 1.40 -0.39
C GLY A 129 5.61 1.66 -0.05
N LEU A 130 5.09 0.94 0.94
CA LEU A 130 3.71 1.09 1.42
C LEU A 130 3.43 2.48 2.00
N SER A 131 4.40 3.07 2.70
CA SER A 131 4.21 4.35 3.38
C SER A 131 4.20 5.57 2.45
N ALA A 132 4.59 5.41 1.18
CA ALA A 132 4.52 6.49 0.19
C ALA A 132 3.10 7.04 0.01
N ASN A 133 2.10 6.16 0.09
CA ASN A 133 0.69 6.55 0.07
C ASN A 133 0.31 7.35 1.34
N ALA A 134 0.79 6.92 2.51
CA ALA A 134 0.56 7.62 3.78
C ALA A 134 1.18 9.03 3.78
N LEU A 135 2.35 9.21 3.15
CA LEU A 135 2.97 10.52 2.95
C LEU A 135 2.07 11.45 2.11
N THR A 136 1.50 10.93 1.04
CA THR A 136 0.66 11.71 0.12
C THR A 136 -0.69 12.07 0.76
N ASN A 137 -1.31 11.12 1.46
CA ASN A 137 -2.51 11.36 2.27
C ASN A 137 -2.22 12.36 3.41
N GLY A 138 -1.04 12.26 4.02
CA GLY A 138 -0.56 13.20 5.03
C GLY A 138 -0.41 14.62 4.50
N LEU A 139 0.19 14.79 3.32
CA LEU A 139 0.28 16.09 2.63
C LEU A 139 -1.11 16.70 2.42
N GLY A 140 -2.04 15.93 1.85
CA GLY A 140 -3.43 16.39 1.65
C GLY A 140 -4.08 16.80 2.97
N ALA A 141 -3.95 15.97 4.01
CA ALA A 141 -4.51 16.27 5.33
C ALA A 141 -3.91 17.53 5.98
N GLY A 142 -2.60 17.76 5.81
CA GLY A 142 -1.92 18.97 6.27
C GLY A 142 -2.42 20.23 5.55
N LEU A 143 -2.69 20.13 4.24
CA LEU A 143 -3.28 21.23 3.46
C LEU A 143 -4.71 21.57 3.92
N PHE A 144 -5.49 20.57 4.36
CA PHE A 144 -6.82 20.78 4.95
C PHE A 144 -6.78 21.21 6.43
N GLY A 145 -5.60 21.34 7.04
CA GLY A 145 -5.46 21.75 8.45
C GLY A 145 -6.04 20.74 9.44
N LEU A 146 -6.09 19.45 9.07
CA LEU A 146 -6.59 18.39 9.95
C LEU A 146 -5.62 18.12 11.11
N ASN A 147 -6.14 17.58 12.22
CA ASN A 147 -5.35 17.30 13.42
C ASN A 147 -4.23 16.27 13.12
N PRO A 148 -2.94 16.67 13.16
CA PRO A 148 -1.83 15.80 12.77
C PRO A 148 -1.71 14.55 13.62
N ILE A 149 -1.88 14.69 14.94
CA ILE A 149 -1.68 13.61 15.90
C ILE A 149 -2.72 12.51 15.66
N ALA A 150 -3.98 12.91 15.44
CA ALA A 150 -5.07 11.97 15.18
C ALA A 150 -4.83 11.14 13.92
N ILE A 151 -4.36 11.77 12.83
CA ILE A 151 -4.12 11.08 11.56
C ILE A 151 -2.90 10.17 11.65
N CYS A 152 -1.80 10.62 12.23
CA CYS A 152 -0.59 9.78 12.34
C CYS A 152 -0.86 8.51 13.17
N ILE A 153 -1.54 8.65 14.31
CA ILE A 153 -1.89 7.51 15.16
C ILE A 153 -2.88 6.60 14.42
N ALA A 154 -3.93 7.16 13.80
CA ALA A 154 -4.91 6.38 13.07
C ALA A 154 -4.30 5.66 11.86
N ALA A 155 -3.37 6.28 11.14
CA ALA A 155 -2.66 5.68 10.01
C ALA A 155 -1.72 4.56 10.48
N ALA A 156 -0.97 4.75 11.58
CA ALA A 156 -0.07 3.73 12.12
C ALA A 156 -0.85 2.51 12.65
N VAL A 157 -1.89 2.73 13.44
CA VAL A 157 -2.75 1.67 13.96
C VAL A 157 -3.51 0.99 12.82
N GLY A 158 -4.07 1.77 11.89
CA GLY A 158 -4.76 1.26 10.70
C GLY A 158 -3.84 0.40 9.85
N SER A 159 -2.61 0.83 9.62
CA SER A 159 -1.57 0.06 8.93
C SER A 159 -1.30 -1.27 9.63
N PHE A 160 -1.02 -1.25 10.94
CA PHE A 160 -0.73 -2.47 11.68
C PHE A 160 -1.90 -3.46 11.62
N MET A 161 -3.13 -2.97 11.82
CA MET A 161 -4.34 -3.80 11.79
C MET A 161 -4.62 -4.36 10.40
N THR A 162 -4.45 -3.58 9.34
CA THR A 162 -4.76 -4.01 7.97
C THR A 162 -3.71 -4.92 7.37
N VAL A 163 -2.42 -4.73 7.65
CA VAL A 163 -1.40 -5.70 7.26
C VAL A 163 -1.63 -7.03 7.98
N TRP A 164 -1.84 -7.00 9.30
CA TRP A 164 -2.10 -8.22 10.07
C TRP A 164 -3.38 -8.93 9.63
N GLY A 165 -4.49 -8.18 9.49
CA GLY A 165 -5.76 -8.68 8.99
C GLY A 165 -5.66 -9.19 7.55
N GLY A 166 -4.91 -8.50 6.71
CA GLY A 166 -4.66 -8.87 5.32
C GLY A 166 -3.92 -10.20 5.22
N VAL A 167 -2.86 -10.41 6.01
CA VAL A 167 -2.14 -11.69 6.05
C VAL A 167 -3.03 -12.82 6.54
N ALA A 168 -3.84 -12.57 7.59
CA ALA A 168 -4.77 -13.55 8.12
C ALA A 168 -5.86 -13.93 7.10
N LEU A 169 -6.44 -12.93 6.42
CA LEU A 169 -7.43 -13.12 5.36
C LEU A 169 -6.81 -13.83 4.16
N GLY A 170 -5.65 -13.38 3.68
CA GLY A 170 -4.91 -13.98 2.57
C GLY A 170 -4.61 -15.45 2.81
N ARG A 171 -4.15 -15.82 4.01
CA ARG A 171 -3.91 -17.23 4.35
C ARG A 171 -5.20 -18.03 4.39
N LYS A 172 -6.28 -17.48 4.96
CA LYS A 172 -7.58 -18.15 5.03
C LYS A 172 -8.16 -18.40 3.63
N ILE A 173 -8.00 -17.43 2.74
CA ILE A 173 -8.49 -17.47 1.35
C ILE A 173 -7.58 -18.35 0.48
N ALA A 174 -6.28 -18.45 0.78
CA ALA A 174 -5.34 -19.33 0.06
C ALA A 174 -5.77 -20.80 0.09
N HIS A 175 -6.41 -21.24 1.18
CA HIS A 175 -6.93 -22.59 1.34
C HIS A 175 -8.32 -22.80 0.73
N VAL A 176 -9.01 -21.73 0.33
CA VAL A 176 -10.28 -21.84 -0.40
C VAL A 176 -9.98 -22.32 -1.81
N ARG A 177 -10.55 -23.47 -2.17
CA ARG A 177 -10.47 -24.04 -3.51
C ARG A 177 -11.63 -23.52 -4.35
N ILE A 178 -11.33 -22.89 -5.48
CA ILE A 178 -12.30 -22.63 -6.54
C ILE A 178 -12.10 -23.73 -7.58
N GLY A 179 -12.97 -24.74 -7.55
CA GLY A 179 -12.87 -25.90 -8.45
C GLY A 179 -11.60 -26.74 -8.21
N LYS A 180 -10.78 -26.93 -9.25
CA LYS A 180 -9.54 -27.74 -9.19
C LYS A 180 -8.31 -26.96 -8.70
N PHE A 181 -8.36 -25.63 -8.64
CA PHE A 181 -7.23 -24.76 -8.31
C PHE A 181 -7.45 -24.05 -6.96
N THR A 182 -6.37 -23.82 -6.22
CA THR A 182 -6.40 -22.88 -5.08
C THR A 182 -6.52 -21.44 -5.60
N LEU A 183 -7.10 -20.52 -4.82
CA LEU A 183 -7.21 -19.12 -5.27
C LEU A 183 -5.86 -18.51 -5.65
N GLY A 184 -4.78 -18.88 -4.96
CA GLY A 184 -3.42 -18.47 -5.32
C GLY A 184 -3.03 -18.94 -6.73
N GLN A 185 -3.21 -20.23 -7.03
CA GLN A 185 -2.93 -20.80 -8.35
C GLN A 185 -3.82 -20.20 -9.44
N PHE A 186 -5.10 -19.95 -9.14
CA PHE A 186 -6.03 -19.32 -10.06
C PHE A 186 -5.62 -17.87 -10.38
N GLY A 187 -5.16 -17.11 -9.37
CA GLY A 187 -4.61 -15.77 -9.55
C GLY A 187 -3.37 -15.76 -10.46
N THR A 188 -2.41 -16.66 -10.21
CA THR A 188 -1.23 -16.82 -11.07
C THR A 188 -1.61 -17.23 -12.50
N LEU A 189 -2.61 -18.10 -12.67
CA LEU A 189 -3.09 -18.53 -13.99
C LEU A 189 -3.74 -17.37 -14.77
N ILE A 190 -4.53 -16.54 -14.08
CA ILE A 190 -5.11 -15.32 -14.66
C ILE A 190 -4.02 -14.34 -15.07
N SER A 191 -3.04 -14.08 -14.18
CA SER A 191 -1.91 -13.18 -14.45
C SER A 191 -1.11 -13.64 -15.68
N GLY A 192 -0.73 -14.93 -15.72
CA GLY A 192 0.00 -15.51 -16.85
C GLY A 192 -0.78 -15.50 -18.17
N THR A 193 -2.08 -15.78 -18.12
CA THR A 193 -2.96 -15.71 -19.32
C THR A 193 -3.07 -14.27 -19.82
N LEU A 194 -3.21 -13.31 -18.91
CA LEU A 194 -3.27 -11.89 -19.26
C LEU A 194 -1.97 -11.41 -19.90
N LEU A 195 -0.81 -11.82 -19.38
CA LEU A 195 0.51 -11.52 -19.97
C LEU A 195 0.63 -12.06 -21.39
N LEU A 196 0.17 -13.29 -21.64
CA LEU A 196 0.10 -13.87 -22.98
C LEU A 196 -0.79 -13.05 -23.93
N VAL A 197 -1.96 -12.61 -23.46
CA VAL A 197 -2.87 -11.75 -24.25
C VAL A 197 -2.23 -10.39 -24.55
N ILE A 198 -1.56 -9.79 -23.57
CA ILE A 198 -0.85 -8.51 -23.76
C ILE A 198 0.28 -8.67 -24.78
N ALA A 199 1.11 -9.71 -24.65
CA ALA A 199 2.21 -10.00 -25.56
C ALA A 199 1.72 -10.27 -26.98
N PHE A 200 0.63 -11.03 -27.13
CA PHE A 200 0.00 -11.27 -28.43
C PHE A 200 -0.52 -9.96 -29.03
N ALA A 201 -1.31 -9.19 -28.28
CA ALA A 201 -1.85 -7.92 -28.77
C ALA A 201 -0.75 -6.91 -29.15
N ALA A 202 0.37 -6.88 -28.41
CA ALA A 202 1.52 -6.03 -28.73
C ALA A 202 2.29 -6.45 -29.99
N PHE A 203 2.05 -7.66 -30.53
CA PHE A 203 2.64 -8.13 -31.79
C PHE A 203 1.81 -7.73 -33.02
N PHE A 204 0.54 -7.35 -32.83
CA PHE A 204 -0.38 -6.95 -33.90
C PHE A 204 -0.66 -5.43 -33.92
N ASP A 205 -0.12 -4.67 -32.97
CA ASP A 205 0.00 -3.20 -32.98
C ASP A 205 1.40 -2.81 -33.51
#